data_AF-A0A497KE25-F1
#
_entry.id   AF-A0A497KE25-F1
#
_cell.length_a   1.000
_cell.length_b   1.000
_cell.length_c   1.000
_cell.angle_alpha   90.00
_cell.angle_beta   90.00
_cell.angle_gamma   90.00
#
_symmetry.space_group_name_H-M   'P 1'
#
loop_
_entity.id
_entity.type
_entity.pdbx_description
1 polymer ?
#
loop_
_entity_poly.entity_id
_entity_poly.type
_entity_poly.pdbx_seq_one_letter_code
_entity_poly.pdbx_strand_id
1 'polypeptide(L)'
;MTSQIAVVVSDGRLYYRLVEELKGKGLSFIAKKPGEKIPLTIKVVLTTKDLENYVEHHTVVTLNEENIDEGLAKALRIIKGFEAEKCKELVVGIDPGKNIG
;
A
#
# COMPACT_ATOMS: atom_id res chain seq x y z
N MET A 1 2.60 18.18 -2.56
CA MET A 1 2.36 16.91 -1.85
C MET A 1 3.14 15.83 -2.57
N THR A 2 4.04 15.13 -1.89
CA THR A 2 4.86 14.08 -2.51
C THR A 2 4.16 12.75 -2.32
N SER A 3 3.87 12.04 -3.41
CA SER A 3 3.23 10.73 -3.34
C SER A 3 4.18 9.67 -2.78
N GLN A 4 3.63 8.77 -1.96
CA GLN A 4 4.36 7.65 -1.35
C GLN A 4 3.99 6.30 -2.00
N ILE A 5 3.02 6.30 -2.92
CA ILE A 5 2.52 5.13 -3.65
C ILE A 5 2.85 5.32 -5.13
N ALA A 6 3.36 4.27 -5.77
CA ALA A 6 3.36 4.16 -7.23
C ALA A 6 2.41 3.03 -7.66
N VAL A 7 1.78 3.18 -8.82
CA VAL A 7 0.92 2.18 -9.45
C VAL A 7 1.52 1.78 -10.79
N VAL A 8 1.76 0.48 -10.97
CA VAL A 8 2.28 -0.12 -12.22
C VAL A 8 1.36 -1.27 -12.62
N VAL A 9 0.43 -1.02 -13.52
CA VAL A 9 -0.51 -2.03 -14.01
C VAL A 9 -0.73 -1.85 -15.52
N SER A 10 -1.00 -2.94 -16.23
CA SER A 10 -1.30 -2.94 -17.67
C SER A 10 -2.79 -3.02 -17.98
N ASP A 11 -3.60 -3.63 -17.09
CA ASP A 11 -5.05 -3.73 -17.23
C ASP A 11 -5.72 -2.40 -16.84
N GLY A 12 -6.46 -1.82 -17.79
CA GLY A 12 -7.12 -0.52 -17.61
C GLY A 12 -8.30 -0.53 -16.63
N ARG A 13 -8.98 -1.67 -16.45
CA ARG A 13 -10.09 -1.78 -15.49
C ARG A 13 -9.55 -1.80 -14.07
N LEU A 14 -8.53 -2.63 -13.82
CA LEU A 14 -7.84 -2.67 -12.54
C LEU A 14 -7.23 -1.31 -12.20
N TYR A 15 -6.60 -0.63 -13.17
CA TYR A 15 -6.10 0.72 -12.98
C TYR A 15 -7.22 1.67 -12.52
N TYR A 16 -8.34 1.70 -13.23
CA TYR A 16 -9.45 2.60 -12.91
C TYR A 16 -10.00 2.33 -11.50
N ARG A 17 -10.21 1.05 -11.13
CA ARG A 17 -10.64 0.66 -9.78
C ARG A 17 -9.66 1.11 -8.70
N LEU A 18 -8.35 0.95 -8.93
CA LEU A 18 -7.31 1.45 -8.02
C LEU A 18 -7.38 2.97 -7.87
N VAL A 19 -7.58 3.71 -8.96
CA VAL A 19 -7.69 5.17 -8.92
C VAL A 19 -8.90 5.60 -8.08
N GLU A 20 -10.05 4.96 -8.26
CA GLU A 20 -11.26 5.24 -7.46
C GLU A 20 -11.01 4.98 -5.98
N GLU A 21 -10.45 3.82 -5.63
CA GLU A 21 -10.16 3.47 -4.23
C GLU A 21 -9.12 4.39 -3.58
N LEU A 22 -8.02 4.69 -4.29
CA LEU A 22 -6.97 5.57 -3.77
C LEU A 22 -7.51 6.99 -3.57
N LYS A 23 -8.28 7.52 -4.52
CA LYS A 23 -8.92 8.84 -4.39
C LYS A 23 -9.97 8.86 -3.29
N GLY A 24 -10.81 7.84 -3.20
CA GLY A 24 -11.82 7.68 -2.15
C GLY A 24 -11.21 7.68 -0.74
N LYS A 25 -9.98 7.17 -0.60
CA LYS A 25 -9.21 7.18 0.65
C LYS A 25 -8.30 8.41 0.81
N GLY A 26 -8.32 9.36 -0.12
CA GLY A 26 -7.48 10.56 -0.07
C GLY A 26 -5.97 10.31 -0.25
N LEU A 27 -5.59 9.18 -0.87
CA LEU A 27 -4.21 8.76 -1.04
C LEU A 27 -3.64 9.26 -2.36
N SER A 28 -2.55 10.03 -2.28
CA SER A 28 -1.82 10.46 -3.48
C SER A 28 -0.92 9.35 -4.01
N PHE A 29 -0.88 9.20 -5.33
CA PHE A 29 -0.09 8.20 -6.03
C PHE A 29 0.46 8.75 -7.35
N ILE A 30 1.49 8.09 -7.88
CA ILE A 30 1.97 8.29 -9.26
C ILE A 30 1.73 7.01 -10.07
N ALA A 31 1.35 7.16 -11.34
CA ALA A 31 1.30 6.05 -12.28
C ALA A 31 2.65 5.92 -13.00
N LYS A 32 3.10 4.69 -13.20
CA LYS A 32 4.37 4.35 -13.88
C LYS A 32 4.15 3.18 -14.81
N LYS A 33 4.93 3.11 -15.89
CA LYS A 33 4.93 1.96 -16.79
C LYS A 33 5.90 0.88 -16.27
N PRO A 34 5.69 -0.40 -16.62
CA PRO A 34 6.65 -1.45 -16.35
C PRO A 34 8.04 -1.07 -16.88
N GLY A 35 9.08 -1.27 -16.06
CA GLY A 35 10.46 -0.90 -16.40
C GLY A 35 10.82 0.59 -16.25
N GLU A 36 9.87 1.47 -15.91
CA GLU A 36 10.21 2.86 -15.57
C GLU A 36 10.81 2.95 -14.17
N LYS A 37 11.80 3.84 -14.02
CA LYS A 37 12.40 4.11 -12.70
C LYS A 37 11.36 4.67 -11.73
N ILE A 38 11.32 4.05 -10.55
CA ILE A 38 10.49 4.49 -9.42
C ILE A 38 11.30 5.46 -8.55
N PRO A 39 10.78 6.66 -8.23
CA PRO A 39 11.47 7.61 -7.34
C PRO A 39 11.69 7.03 -5.94
N LEU A 40 12.83 7.36 -5.32
CA LEU A 40 13.16 6.92 -3.95
C LEU A 40 12.18 7.41 -2.87
N THR A 41 11.36 8.41 -3.17
CA THR A 41 10.32 8.92 -2.26
C THR A 41 9.13 7.97 -2.15
N ILE A 42 9.00 7.00 -3.07
CA ILE A 42 7.95 5.98 -3.06
C ILE A 42 8.28 4.95 -1.99
N LYS A 43 7.30 4.67 -1.13
CA LYS A 43 7.42 3.65 -0.08
C LYS A 43 6.90 2.30 -0.54
N VAL A 44 5.96 2.27 -1.48
CA VAL A 44 5.31 1.03 -1.93
C VAL A 44 4.85 1.16 -3.38
N VAL A 45 5.05 0.09 -4.15
CA VAL A 45 4.51 -0.04 -5.51
C VAL A 45 3.34 -1.04 -5.49
N LEU A 46 2.20 -0.62 -6.04
CA LEU A 46 1.05 -1.49 -6.32
C LEU A 46 1.18 -1.99 -7.76
N THR A 47 1.16 -3.31 -7.95
CA THR A 47 1.32 -3.94 -9.27
C THR A 47 0.51 -5.23 -9.37
N THR A 48 0.47 -5.83 -10.54
CA THR A 48 -0.01 -7.21 -10.72
C THR A 48 1.15 -8.21 -10.68
N LYS A 49 0.84 -9.49 -10.44
CA LYS A 49 1.84 -10.56 -10.30
C LYS A 49 2.67 -10.79 -11.57
N ASP A 50 2.05 -10.64 -12.74
CA ASP A 50 2.72 -10.76 -14.05
C ASP A 50 3.72 -9.62 -14.31
N LEU A 51 3.53 -8.46 -13.66
CA LEU A 51 4.38 -7.29 -13.80
C LEU A 51 5.43 -7.13 -12.71
N GLU A 52 5.39 -7.94 -11.65
CA GLU A 52 6.27 -7.84 -10.48
C GLU A 52 7.76 -7.80 -10.85
N ASN A 53 8.19 -8.67 -11.78
CA ASN A 53 9.58 -8.74 -12.24
C ASN A 53 10.04 -7.51 -13.04
N TYR A 54 9.12 -6.65 -13.47
CA TYR A 54 9.42 -5.41 -14.20
C TYR A 54 9.41 -4.18 -13.29
N VAL A 55 9.24 -4.38 -11.98
CA VAL A 55 9.22 -3.33 -10.96
C VAL A 55 10.49 -3.42 -10.11
N GLU A 56 11.45 -2.55 -10.40
CA GLU A 56 12.66 -2.42 -9.59
C GLU A 56 12.39 -1.55 -8.35
N HIS A 57 11.84 -2.15 -7.29
CA HIS A 57 11.60 -1.48 -6.02
C HIS A 57 11.67 -2.47 -4.85
N HIS A 58 12.17 -2.02 -3.70
CA HIS A 58 12.38 -2.88 -2.52
C HIS A 58 11.06 -3.33 -1.86
N THR A 59 9.99 -2.56 -2.03
CA THR A 59 8.67 -2.87 -1.47
C THR A 59 7.60 -2.88 -2.56
N VAL A 60 7.10 -4.07 -2.87
CA VAL A 60 6.10 -4.31 -3.91
C VAL A 60 4.91 -5.06 -3.31
N VAL A 61 3.71 -4.63 -3.69
CA VAL A 61 2.45 -5.29 -3.33
C VAL A 61 1.74 -5.69 -4.62
N THR A 62 1.68 -6.99 -4.86
CA THR A 62 0.91 -7.57 -5.96
C THR A 62 -0.56 -7.65 -5.60
N LEU A 63 -1.44 -7.24 -6.51
CA LEU A 63 -2.89 -7.31 -6.37
C LEU A 63 -3.57 -7.61 -7.71
N ASN A 64 -4.85 -7.93 -7.64
CA ASN A 64 -5.77 -8.15 -8.75
C ASN A 64 -7.16 -7.59 -8.39
N GLU A 65 -8.15 -7.78 -9.24
CA GLU A 65 -9.51 -7.26 -9.03
C GLU A 65 -10.24 -7.81 -7.80
N GLU A 66 -9.85 -8.99 -7.32
CA GLU A 66 -10.49 -9.70 -6.21
C GLU A 66 -9.93 -9.26 -4.85
N ASN A 67 -8.68 -8.78 -4.80
CA ASN A 67 -7.97 -8.48 -3.56
C ASN A 67 -7.46 -7.03 -3.45
N ILE A 68 -8.05 -6.10 -4.20
CA ILE A 68 -7.68 -4.68 -4.18
C ILE A 68 -7.66 -4.13 -2.75
N ASP A 69 -8.71 -4.37 -1.97
CA ASP A 69 -8.84 -3.85 -0.61
C ASP A 69 -7.73 -4.35 0.32
N GLU A 70 -7.41 -5.65 0.24
CA GLU A 70 -6.33 -6.25 1.00
C GLU A 70 -4.97 -5.68 0.60
N GLY A 71 -4.73 -5.53 -0.70
CA GLY A 71 -3.52 -4.92 -1.24
C GLY A 71 -3.34 -3.48 -0.77
N LEU A 72 -4.42 -2.69 -0.77
CA LEU A 72 -4.40 -1.31 -0.28
C LEU A 72 -4.20 -1.23 1.23
N ALA A 73 -4.84 -2.10 2.01
CA ALA A 73 -4.61 -2.19 3.45
C ALA A 73 -3.14 -2.52 3.77
N LYS A 74 -2.53 -3.45 3.02
CA LYS A 74 -1.11 -3.78 3.15
C LYS A 74 -0.20 -2.59 2.81
N ALA A 75 -0.48 -1.90 1.71
CA ALA A 75 0.26 -0.70 1.31
C ALA A 75 0.16 0.42 2.36
N LEU A 76 -1.02 0.62 2.94
CA LEU A 76 -1.23 1.59 4.02
C LEU A 76 -0.43 1.25 5.28
N ARG A 77 -0.37 -0.03 5.66
CA ARG A 77 0.45 -0.49 6.80
C ARG A 77 1.93 -0.18 6.57
N ILE A 78 2.45 -0.49 5.39
CA ILE A 78 3.83 -0.18 4.98
C ILE A 78 4.10 1.32 5.07
N ILE A 79 3.23 2.17 4.49
CA ILE A 79 3.42 3.63 4.49
C ILE A 79 3.48 4.20 5.91
N LYS A 80 2.60 3.71 6.79
CA LYS A 80 2.50 4.09 8.20
C LYS A 80 3.62 3.50 9.07
N GLY A 81 4.49 2.65 8.51
CA GLY A 81 5.58 2.01 9.25
C GLY A 81 5.15 0.86 10.15
N PHE A 82 3.94 0.32 9.96
CA PHE A 82 3.53 -0.97 10.52
C PHE A 82 4.21 -2.07 9.71
N GLU A 83 5.52 -2.20 9.87
CA GLU A 83 6.25 -3.34 9.35
C GLU A 83 5.94 -4.55 10.22
N ALA A 84 5.52 -5.64 9.59
CA ALA A 84 5.22 -6.90 10.28
C ALA A 84 6.41 -7.40 11.12
N GLU A 85 7.65 -7.01 10.78
CA GLU A 85 8.86 -7.33 11.53
C GLU A 85 9.08 -6.47 12.79
N LYS A 86 8.47 -5.27 12.87
CA LYS A 86 8.52 -4.39 14.06
C LYS A 86 7.36 -4.62 15.02
N CYS A 87 6.26 -5.23 14.57
CA CYS A 87 5.19 -5.72 15.43
C CYS A 87 5.52 -7.13 15.97
N LYS A 88 6.59 -7.28 16.75
CA LYS A 88 6.77 -8.48 17.58
C LYS A 88 5.88 -8.47 18.82
N GLU A 89 5.37 -7.30 19.20
CA GLU A 89 4.57 -7.14 20.40
C GLU A 89 3.50 -6.05 20.18
N LEU A 90 2.22 -6.44 20.22
CA LEU A 90 1.09 -5.53 20.29
C LEU A 90 0.74 -5.38 21.78
N VAL A 91 1.22 -4.31 22.41
CA VAL A 91 0.86 -3.99 23.81
C VAL A 91 -0.41 -3.16 23.81
N VAL A 92 -1.51 -3.74 24.28
CA VAL A 92 -2.77 -3.03 24.54
C VAL A 92 -2.87 -2.78 26.04
N GLY A 93 -2.58 -1.55 26.47
CA GLY A 93 -2.83 -1.13 27.84
C GLY A 93 -4.31 -0.82 28.03
N ILE A 94 -5.01 -1.65 28.80
CA ILE A 94 -6.34 -1.31 29.31
C ILE A 94 -6.13 -0.50 30.59
N ASP A 95 -6.59 0.77 30.64
CA ASP A 95 -6.70 1.50 31.91
C ASP A 95 -8.07 1.14 32.55
N PRO A 96 -8.10 0.35 33.63
CA PRO A 96 -9.37 -0.05 34.23
C PRO A 96 -10.07 1.09 34.99
N GLY A 97 -9.43 2.24 35.19
CA GLY A 97 -9.98 3.32 36.02
C GLY A 97 -10.20 2.90 37.48
N LYS A 98 -10.40 3.86 38.38
CA LYS A 98 -10.79 3.55 39.77
C LYS A 98 -12.26 3.14 39.81
N ASN A 99 -12.53 1.85 39.93
CA ASN A 99 -13.81 1.39 40.46
C ASN A 99 -13.86 1.74 41.95
N ILE A 100 -14.56 2.81 42.29
CA ILE A 100 -15.05 3.06 43.64
C ILE A 100 -16.29 2.17 43.84
N GLY A 101 -16.13 1.13 44.65
CA GLY A 101 -17.22 0.36 45.25
C GLY A 101 -17.45 0.80 46.68
#